data_AF-A0A0L6WG16-F1
#
_entry.id   AF-A0A0L6WG16-F1
#
_cell.length_a   1.000
_cell.length_b   1.000
_cell.length_c   1.000
_cell.angle_alpha   90.00
_cell.angle_beta   90.00
_cell.angle_gamma   90.00
#
_symmetry.space_group_name_H-M   'P 1'
#
loop_
_entity.id
_entity.type
_entity.pdbx_description
1 polymer ?
#
loop_
_entity_poly.entity_id
_entity_poly.type
_entity_poly.pdbx_seq_one_letter_code
_entity_poly.pdbx_strand_id
1 'polypeptide(L)'
;MLLEVERRLTKMIRDFIWGKEAKPTVGLETLYRPIEQGRKKLLDLGSRNEAIELMKAKQYLILNKTRLTLATIADALIGINISERQGSMDMNMYENFLLQDLKVGTQEQNESIPPSMKRMIKVMKKHKVTLTHCRLTPKPKLRMPIWHHTSLVGVKYPGYNSVPAKCMRNKHGIRTMEDLLQLVKHMNVSINPNHNPRKNCKCNECKEMRDKGCRNPQRCSAYARKLLARMDHCWNPLNLGREEERGISKGIKTLTNSKQSSDERRSGKKAQDERKVADTWLNILPENVRPCLAWKSTSRVLPEPHTQCIRGISLWWVDDRKHKKYKNKTTQHEFPFFLNHQKKKKKKNLFQGTGKRTHVTWY
;
A
#
# COMPACT_ATOMS: atom_id res chain seq x y z
N MET A 1 24.16 1.47 9.01
CA MET A 1 24.86 1.72 7.73
C MET A 1 24.40 3.01 7.03
N LEU A 2 23.19 3.12 6.43
CA LEU A 2 22.83 4.36 5.69
C LEU A 2 22.84 5.64 6.55
N LEU A 3 22.27 5.59 7.77
CA LEU A 3 22.30 6.73 8.70
C LEU A 3 23.72 7.13 9.12
N GLU A 4 24.64 6.18 9.15
CA GLU A 4 26.03 6.42 9.53
C GLU A 4 26.79 7.09 8.39
N VAL A 5 26.59 6.62 7.15
CA VAL A 5 27.10 7.25 5.94
C VAL A 5 26.55 8.67 5.80
N GLU A 6 25.26 8.87 6.04
CA GLU A 6 24.63 10.20 6.01
C GLU A 6 25.23 11.13 7.06
N ARG A 7 25.42 10.68 8.31
CA ARG A 7 26.07 11.46 9.37
C ARG A 7 27.51 11.81 9.01
N ARG A 8 28.28 10.85 8.47
CA ARG A 8 29.67 11.05 8.06
C ARG A 8 29.77 12.06 6.92
N LEU A 9 28.93 11.94 5.89
CA LEU A 9 28.90 12.90 4.77
C LEU A 9 28.43 14.28 5.22
N THR A 10 27.41 14.35 6.08
CA THR A 10 26.95 15.62 6.66
C THR A 10 28.05 16.28 7.47
N LYS A 11 28.84 15.51 8.23
CA LYS A 11 30.02 16.00 8.93
C LYS A 11 31.06 16.53 7.95
N MET A 12 31.42 15.77 6.91
CA MET A 12 32.37 16.22 5.89
C MET A 12 31.93 17.52 5.20
N ILE A 13 30.64 17.67 4.91
CA ILE A 13 30.07 18.88 4.34
C ILE A 13 30.20 20.06 5.33
N ARG A 14 29.93 19.85 6.62
CA ARG A 14 30.14 20.88 7.65
C ARG A 14 31.60 21.28 7.75
N ASP A 15 32.49 20.30 7.89
CA ASP A 15 33.93 20.52 8.01
C ASP A 15 34.48 21.25 6.77
N PHE A 16 33.92 21.01 5.59
CA PHE A 16 34.27 21.71 4.35
C PHE A 16 33.81 23.18 4.35
N ILE A 17 32.58 23.47 4.80
CA ILE A 17 32.02 24.83 4.74
C ILE A 17 32.60 25.76 5.82
N TRP A 18 32.85 25.23 7.03
CA TRP A 18 33.28 26.04 8.17
C TRP A 18 34.72 25.76 8.63
N GLY A 19 35.38 24.71 8.13
CA GLY A 19 36.63 24.22 8.70
C GLY A 19 36.40 23.37 9.96
N LYS A 20 37.42 22.61 10.38
CA LYS A 20 37.31 21.66 11.51
C LYS A 20 37.13 22.31 12.88
N GLU A 21 37.54 23.56 13.03
CA GLU A 21 37.64 24.24 14.33
C GLU A 21 36.64 25.39 14.50
N ALA A 22 35.98 25.83 13.44
CA ALA A 22 35.07 26.97 13.53
C ALA A 22 33.67 26.54 13.99
N LYS A 23 33.09 27.33 14.90
CA LYS A 23 31.65 27.25 15.20
C LYS A 23 30.86 27.73 13.98
N PRO A 24 29.87 26.96 13.49
CA PRO A 24 29.11 27.37 12.32
C PRO A 24 28.33 28.65 12.62
N THR A 25 28.64 29.72 11.89
CA THR A 25 27.95 31.02 11.98
C THR A 25 26.53 30.95 11.41
N VAL A 26 26.25 29.93 10.60
CA VAL A 26 25.01 29.76 9.86
C VAL A 26 24.53 28.30 9.99
N GLY A 27 23.26 28.08 10.31
CA GLY A 27 22.71 26.73 10.39
C GLY A 27 22.68 26.01 9.02
N LEU A 28 22.81 24.67 9.01
CA LEU A 28 22.70 23.88 7.76
C LEU A 28 21.34 24.02 7.09
N GLU A 29 20.26 24.04 7.88
CA GLU A 29 18.89 24.30 7.36
C GLU A 29 18.81 25.61 6.59
N THR A 30 19.67 26.55 6.97
CA THR A 30 19.80 27.80 6.25
C THR A 30 20.50 27.56 4.91
N LEU A 31 21.62 26.85 4.86
CA LEU A 31 22.34 26.58 3.62
C LEU A 31 21.58 25.71 2.60
N TYR A 32 20.63 24.88 3.04
CA TYR A 32 19.82 24.04 2.16
C TYR A 32 18.79 24.79 1.32
N ARG A 33 18.45 26.03 1.69
CA ARG A 33 17.41 26.79 0.98
C ARG A 33 17.86 27.23 -0.43
N PRO A 34 16.90 27.55 -1.32
CA PRO A 34 17.19 28.00 -2.68
C PRO A 34 18.03 29.29 -2.75
N ILE A 35 18.75 29.49 -3.85
CA ILE A 35 19.68 30.61 -4.06
C ILE A 35 18.96 31.96 -4.02
N GLU A 36 17.70 31.98 -4.44
CA GLU A 36 16.82 33.15 -4.47
C GLU A 36 16.59 33.74 -3.07
N GLN A 37 16.83 32.96 -2.01
CA GLN A 37 16.79 33.41 -0.62
C GLN A 37 18.17 33.83 -0.09
N GLY A 38 19.14 34.10 -0.98
CA GLY A 38 20.50 34.53 -0.67
C GLY A 38 21.40 33.42 -0.14
N ARG A 39 21.21 32.17 -0.60
CA ARG A 39 21.76 30.96 0.06
C ARG A 39 22.59 30.10 -0.90
N LYS A 40 23.36 29.15 -0.35
CA LYS A 40 24.32 28.34 -1.13
C LYS A 40 23.72 27.10 -1.83
N LYS A 41 22.41 26.82 -1.67
CA LYS A 41 21.71 25.64 -2.24
C LYS A 41 22.48 24.35 -1.98
N LEU A 42 22.90 24.17 -0.73
CA LEU A 42 23.64 22.99 -0.31
C LEU A 42 22.74 21.75 -0.37
N LEU A 43 23.31 20.59 -0.71
CA LEU A 43 22.56 19.35 -0.81
C LEU A 43 22.12 18.85 0.57
N ASP A 44 20.82 18.79 0.80
CA ASP A 44 20.25 18.08 1.95
C ASP A 44 20.20 16.57 1.65
N LEU A 45 21.13 15.83 2.26
CA LEU A 45 21.25 14.37 2.11
C LEU A 45 20.03 13.63 2.68
N GLY A 46 19.42 14.13 3.76
CA GLY A 46 18.25 13.52 4.37
C GLY A 46 17.05 13.61 3.43
N SER A 47 16.76 14.81 2.93
CA SER A 47 15.71 15.02 1.93
C SER A 47 15.96 14.22 0.64
N ARG A 48 17.23 14.13 0.19
CA ARG A 48 17.60 13.31 -0.98
C ARG A 48 17.33 11.82 -0.74
N ASN A 49 17.70 11.28 0.42
CA ASN A 49 17.45 9.87 0.76
C ASN A 49 15.94 9.57 0.83
N GLU A 50 15.15 10.48 1.40
CA GLU A 50 13.69 10.35 1.40
C GLU A 50 13.11 10.40 -0.01
N ALA A 51 13.61 11.30 -0.87
CA ALA A 51 13.19 11.35 -2.28
C ALA A 51 13.51 10.03 -3.02
N ILE A 52 14.67 9.41 -2.75
CA ILE A 52 15.00 8.09 -3.32
C ILE A 52 13.99 7.03 -2.86
N GLU A 53 13.64 7.01 -1.58
CA GLU A 53 12.64 6.07 -1.06
C GLU A 53 11.23 6.35 -1.63
N LEU A 54 10.87 7.61 -1.89
CA LEU A 54 9.63 7.97 -2.60
C LEU A 54 9.66 7.52 -4.06
N MET A 55 10.80 7.58 -4.74
CA MET A 55 10.94 7.05 -6.11
C MET A 55 10.79 5.54 -6.15
N LYS A 56 11.30 4.81 -5.14
CA LYS A 56 11.01 3.38 -4.97
C LYS A 56 9.53 3.13 -4.73
N ALA A 57 8.90 3.93 -3.87
CA ALA A 57 7.46 3.84 -3.61
C ALA A 57 6.65 4.08 -4.89
N LYS A 58 7.04 5.06 -5.73
CA LYS A 58 6.43 5.31 -7.03
C LYS A 58 6.53 4.10 -7.95
N GLN A 59 7.70 3.47 -8.03
CA GLN A 59 7.89 2.24 -8.82
C GLN A 59 7.05 1.08 -8.29
N TYR A 60 6.99 0.91 -6.97
CA TYR A 60 6.18 -0.11 -6.31
C TYR A 60 4.67 0.07 -6.58
N LEU A 61 4.21 1.32 -6.67
CA LEU A 61 2.83 1.73 -6.93
C LEU A 61 2.36 1.55 -8.38
N ILE A 62 3.24 1.11 -9.29
CA ILE A 62 2.83 0.80 -10.66
C ILE A 62 2.08 -0.54 -10.65
N LEU A 63 0.75 -0.50 -10.81
CA LEU A 63 -0.15 -1.66 -10.77
C LEU A 63 -0.53 -2.22 -12.15
N ASN A 64 0.17 -1.81 -13.21
CA ASN A 64 -0.12 -2.22 -14.58
C ASN A 64 0.63 -3.54 -14.93
N LYS A 65 0.54 -3.98 -16.19
CA LYS A 65 1.26 -5.16 -16.69
C LYS A 65 2.79 -5.01 -16.66
N THR A 66 3.31 -3.79 -16.60
CA THR A 66 4.76 -3.50 -16.50
C THR A 66 5.21 -3.42 -15.04
N ARG A 67 4.44 -3.98 -14.12
CA ARG A 67 4.79 -4.02 -12.70
C ARG A 67 6.05 -4.86 -12.49
N LEU A 68 7.03 -4.28 -11.81
CA LEU A 68 8.29 -4.95 -11.52
C LEU A 68 8.06 -6.19 -10.65
N THR A 69 8.76 -7.29 -10.95
CA THR A 69 8.73 -8.53 -10.16
C THR A 69 9.02 -8.28 -8.67
N LEU A 70 9.89 -7.32 -8.37
CA LEU A 70 10.21 -6.91 -7.00
C LEU A 70 8.97 -6.40 -6.24
N ALA A 71 8.02 -5.73 -6.91
CA ALA A 71 6.79 -5.26 -6.28
C ALA A 71 5.87 -6.42 -5.90
N THR A 72 5.81 -7.47 -6.72
CA THR A 72 5.06 -8.71 -6.41
C THR A 72 5.68 -9.44 -5.21
N ILE A 73 7.00 -9.53 -5.15
CA ILE A 73 7.71 -10.11 -4.00
C ILE A 73 7.45 -9.27 -2.75
N ALA A 74 7.50 -7.94 -2.88
CA ALA A 74 7.20 -7.02 -1.79
C ALA A 74 5.78 -7.18 -1.26
N ASP A 75 4.79 -7.36 -2.13
CA ASP A 75 3.42 -7.64 -1.72
C ASP A 75 3.37 -8.92 -0.88
N ALA A 76 3.98 -10.01 -1.34
CA ALA A 76 3.97 -11.28 -0.62
C ALA A 76 4.62 -11.15 0.78
N LEU A 77 5.79 -10.51 0.87
CA LEU A 77 6.49 -10.30 2.15
C LEU A 77 5.67 -9.44 3.12
N ILE A 78 5.05 -8.37 2.61
CA ILE A 78 4.19 -7.50 3.41
C ILE A 78 2.93 -8.25 3.86
N GLY A 79 2.31 -9.04 2.97
CA GLY A 79 1.13 -9.85 3.28
C GLY A 79 1.41 -10.87 4.40
N ILE A 80 2.52 -11.60 4.31
CA ILE A 80 2.97 -12.52 5.36
C ILE A 80 3.07 -11.77 6.69
N ASN A 81 3.73 -10.61 6.68
CA ASN A 81 3.91 -9.83 7.90
C ASN A 81 2.60 -9.28 8.51
N ILE A 82 1.64 -8.90 7.67
CA ILE A 82 0.33 -8.43 8.14
C ILE A 82 -0.42 -9.58 8.81
N SER A 83 -0.41 -10.77 8.20
CA SER A 83 -1.11 -11.95 8.72
C SER A 83 -0.63 -12.37 10.10
N GLU A 84 0.70 -12.37 10.32
CA GLU A 84 1.33 -12.65 11.62
C GLU A 84 0.88 -11.69 12.72
N ARG A 85 0.71 -10.40 12.39
CA ARG A 85 0.41 -9.34 13.37
C ARG A 85 -1.07 -9.16 13.67
N GLN A 86 -1.91 -9.20 12.64
CA GLN A 86 -3.34 -8.93 12.80
C GLN A 86 -4.14 -10.18 13.21
N GLY A 87 -3.54 -11.37 13.08
CA GLY A 87 -4.14 -12.64 13.46
C GLY A 87 -5.30 -13.06 12.54
N SER A 88 -5.39 -14.35 12.22
CA SER A 88 -6.50 -14.97 11.45
C SER A 88 -6.96 -14.17 10.20
N MET A 89 -6.09 -13.36 9.60
CA MET A 89 -6.40 -12.73 8.33
C MET A 89 -6.20 -13.79 7.25
N ASP A 90 -7.23 -14.02 6.45
CA ASP A 90 -7.12 -14.88 5.29
C ASP A 90 -6.19 -14.21 4.27
N MET A 91 -5.09 -14.86 3.91
CA MET A 91 -4.13 -14.34 2.94
C MET A 91 -4.78 -14.06 1.58
N ASN A 92 -5.88 -14.72 1.26
CA ASN A 92 -6.65 -14.45 0.03
C ASN A 92 -7.37 -13.10 0.05
N MET A 93 -7.46 -12.42 1.20
CA MET A 93 -7.96 -11.05 1.29
C MET A 93 -6.90 -10.00 0.98
N TYR A 94 -5.63 -10.37 1.03
CA TYR A 94 -4.54 -9.43 0.83
C TYR A 94 -4.24 -9.28 -0.66
N GLU A 95 -4.28 -8.05 -1.15
CA GLU A 95 -3.80 -7.70 -2.48
C GLU A 95 -2.65 -6.70 -2.39
N ASN A 96 -2.90 -5.55 -1.77
CA ASN A 96 -1.91 -4.49 -1.65
C ASN A 96 -2.21 -3.61 -0.44
N PHE A 97 -1.21 -3.39 0.41
CA PHE A 97 -1.37 -2.64 1.65
C PHE A 97 -1.66 -1.14 1.47
N LEU A 98 -1.51 -0.57 0.27
CA LEU A 98 -1.85 0.83 -0.03
C LEU A 98 -3.26 0.99 -0.54
N LEU A 99 -3.81 -0.08 -1.13
CA LEU A 99 -5.21 -0.12 -1.56
C LEU A 99 -6.15 -0.52 -0.42
N GLN A 100 -5.59 -1.05 0.67
CA GLN A 100 -6.30 -1.58 1.82
C GLN A 100 -5.84 -0.88 3.11
N ASP A 101 -6.73 -0.67 4.07
CA ASP A 101 -6.39 -0.16 5.40
C ASP A 101 -5.74 -1.25 6.25
N LEU A 102 -4.49 -1.56 5.94
CA LEU A 102 -3.70 -2.58 6.63
C LEU A 102 -2.50 -1.96 7.34
N LYS A 103 -2.38 -2.23 8.64
CA LYS A 103 -1.25 -1.80 9.44
C LYS A 103 -0.05 -2.71 9.21
N VAL A 104 0.88 -2.24 8.37
CA VAL A 104 2.19 -2.89 8.17
C VAL A 104 3.13 -2.58 9.34
N GLY A 105 3.72 -3.63 9.90
CA GLY A 105 4.68 -3.55 11.01
C GLY A 105 6.06 -3.05 10.58
N THR A 106 6.32 -1.76 10.71
CA THR A 106 7.62 -1.16 10.32
C THR A 106 8.66 -1.11 11.44
N GLN A 107 8.48 -1.92 12.49
CA GLN A 107 9.38 -1.95 13.64
C GLN A 107 10.71 -2.65 13.29
N GLU A 108 11.80 -2.30 13.98
CA GLU A 108 13.15 -2.75 13.62
C GLU A 108 13.35 -4.25 13.85
N GLN A 109 12.83 -4.77 14.97
CA GLN A 109 12.85 -6.19 15.35
C GLN A 109 12.07 -7.14 14.41
N ASN A 110 11.34 -6.60 13.43
CA ASN A 110 10.53 -7.39 12.52
C ASN A 110 11.36 -7.91 11.34
N GLU A 111 11.95 -9.09 11.44
CA GLU A 111 12.86 -9.61 10.41
C GLU A 111 12.16 -9.97 9.08
N SER A 112 10.82 -10.16 9.09
CA SER A 112 10.05 -10.58 7.91
C SER A 112 10.04 -9.56 6.75
N ILE A 113 10.33 -8.28 7.03
CA ILE A 113 10.37 -7.22 6.01
C ILE A 113 11.80 -6.69 5.85
N PRO A 114 12.37 -6.70 4.63
CA PRO A 114 13.71 -6.16 4.39
C PRO A 114 13.86 -4.69 4.85
N PRO A 115 15.01 -4.29 5.42
CA PRO A 115 15.21 -2.93 5.93
C PRO A 115 14.94 -1.81 4.90
N SER A 116 15.24 -2.03 3.62
CA SER A 116 14.94 -1.04 2.58
C SER A 116 13.44 -0.80 2.41
N MET A 117 12.63 -1.85 2.50
CA MET A 117 11.19 -1.75 2.35
C MET A 117 10.54 -1.10 3.58
N LYS A 118 11.05 -1.39 4.78
CA LYS A 118 10.65 -0.67 6.01
C LYS A 118 10.90 0.83 5.87
N ARG A 119 12.05 1.23 5.34
CA ARG A 119 12.37 2.65 5.09
C ARG A 119 11.39 3.27 4.09
N MET A 120 11.18 2.62 2.95
CA MET A 120 10.20 3.04 1.95
C MET A 120 8.82 3.27 2.59
N ILE A 121 8.28 2.29 3.33
CA ILE A 121 6.97 2.40 3.98
C ILE A 121 6.95 3.51 5.05
N LYS A 122 8.02 3.67 5.83
CA LYS A 122 8.13 4.77 6.82
C LYS A 122 8.11 6.14 6.13
N VAL A 123 8.86 6.31 5.05
CA VAL A 123 8.90 7.55 4.26
C VAL A 123 7.53 7.83 3.63
N MET A 124 6.87 6.81 3.07
CA MET A 124 5.51 6.95 2.55
C MET A 124 4.52 7.42 3.62
N LYS A 125 4.57 6.85 4.83
CA LYS A 125 3.74 7.28 5.97
C LYS A 125 4.07 8.71 6.40
N LYS A 126 5.37 9.06 6.49
CA LYS A 126 5.84 10.42 6.85
C LYS A 126 5.27 11.46 5.89
N HIS A 127 5.30 11.18 4.59
CA HIS A 127 4.79 12.06 3.53
C HIS A 127 3.31 11.86 3.21
N LYS A 128 2.57 11.09 4.03
CA LYS A 128 1.13 10.80 3.88
C LYS A 128 0.75 10.35 2.47
N VAL A 129 1.63 9.56 1.83
CA VAL A 129 1.38 8.97 0.52
C VAL A 129 0.15 8.07 0.64
N THR A 130 -0.95 8.54 0.06
CA THR A 130 -2.28 7.92 0.14
C THR A 130 -2.94 7.98 -1.23
N LEU A 131 -3.84 7.04 -1.49
CA LEU A 131 -4.62 7.04 -2.72
C LEU A 131 -5.70 8.14 -2.63
N THR A 132 -5.63 9.13 -3.51
CA THR A 132 -6.64 10.21 -3.59
C THR A 132 -7.85 9.71 -4.35
N HIS A 133 -8.96 9.53 -3.63
CA HIS A 133 -10.05 8.65 -4.06
C HIS A 133 -11.15 9.32 -4.87
N CYS A 134 -11.52 10.57 -4.55
CA CYS A 134 -12.55 11.30 -5.29
C CYS A 134 -12.14 11.63 -6.74
N ARG A 135 -10.85 11.52 -7.09
CA ARG A 135 -10.33 11.83 -8.43
C ARG A 135 -10.16 10.60 -9.33
N LEU A 136 -10.46 9.40 -8.84
CA LEU A 136 -10.33 8.19 -9.63
C LEU A 136 -11.51 8.07 -10.60
N THR A 137 -11.24 7.65 -11.83
CA THR A 137 -12.29 7.27 -12.78
C THR A 137 -13.07 6.04 -12.25
N PRO A 138 -14.30 5.79 -12.72
CA PRO A 138 -15.11 4.64 -12.31
C PRO A 138 -14.38 3.29 -12.38
N LYS A 139 -13.60 3.07 -13.45
CA LYS A 139 -12.99 1.76 -13.74
C LYS A 139 -11.92 1.34 -12.70
N PRO A 140 -10.94 2.18 -12.32
CA PRO A 140 -10.05 1.91 -11.19
C PRO A 140 -10.78 1.71 -9.85
N LYS A 141 -11.83 2.50 -9.57
CA LYS A 141 -12.63 2.33 -8.35
C LYS A 141 -13.20 0.91 -8.29
N LEU A 142 -13.86 0.45 -9.35
CA LEU A 142 -14.45 -0.89 -9.41
C LEU A 142 -13.45 -2.03 -9.17
N ARG A 143 -12.18 -1.83 -9.57
CA ARG A 143 -11.09 -2.81 -9.37
C ARG A 143 -10.46 -2.80 -7.98
N MET A 144 -10.88 -1.91 -7.08
CA MET A 144 -10.31 -1.86 -5.74
C MET A 144 -10.72 -3.09 -4.92
N PRO A 145 -9.82 -3.60 -4.06
CA PRO A 145 -10.12 -4.71 -3.16
C PRO A 145 -11.18 -4.32 -2.15
N ILE A 146 -12.25 -5.12 -2.04
CA ILE A 146 -13.35 -4.82 -1.12
C ILE A 146 -12.99 -5.09 0.35
N TRP A 147 -12.14 -6.09 0.56
CA TRP A 147 -11.74 -6.50 1.90
C TRP A 147 -10.73 -5.50 2.45
N HIS A 148 -10.93 -5.04 3.68
CA HIS A 148 -10.10 -3.98 4.27
C HIS A 148 -10.04 -2.71 3.41
N HIS A 149 -11.09 -2.41 2.66
CA HIS A 149 -11.12 -1.23 1.79
C HIS A 149 -10.89 0.07 2.59
N THR A 150 -10.11 0.99 2.03
CA THR A 150 -9.72 2.26 2.70
C THR A 150 -10.91 3.18 3.02
N SER A 151 -12.04 3.02 2.34
CA SER A 151 -13.27 3.78 2.65
C SER A 151 -14.03 3.26 3.88
N LEU A 152 -13.62 2.12 4.44
CA LEU A 152 -14.29 1.50 5.59
C LEU A 152 -13.53 1.75 6.91
N VAL A 153 -12.52 2.62 6.88
CA VAL A 153 -11.74 3.04 8.05
C VAL A 153 -12.69 3.67 9.08
N GLY A 154 -12.60 3.23 10.34
CA GLY A 154 -13.43 3.75 11.44
C GLY A 154 -14.76 3.04 11.64
N VAL A 155 -15.19 2.17 10.72
CA VAL A 155 -16.31 1.26 10.97
C VAL A 155 -15.85 0.20 11.96
N LYS A 156 -16.28 0.33 13.23
CA LYS A 156 -15.78 -0.47 14.38
C LYS A 156 -15.67 -1.97 14.09
N TYR A 157 -16.59 -2.55 13.32
CA TYR A 157 -16.51 -3.96 12.90
C TYR A 157 -17.25 -4.18 11.56
N PRO A 158 -16.55 -4.22 10.42
CA PRO A 158 -17.19 -4.62 9.16
C PRO A 158 -17.62 -6.09 9.18
N GLY A 159 -17.11 -6.89 10.13
CA GLY A 159 -17.50 -8.29 10.30
C GLY A 159 -16.89 -9.17 9.20
N TYR A 160 -15.64 -8.91 8.81
CA TYR A 160 -14.93 -9.69 7.79
C TYR A 160 -14.87 -11.19 8.14
N ASN A 161 -14.94 -11.57 9.41
CA ASN A 161 -14.96 -12.97 9.83
C ASN A 161 -16.36 -13.56 10.01
N SER A 162 -17.41 -12.81 9.66
CA SER A 162 -18.79 -13.30 9.69
C SER A 162 -19.01 -14.42 8.67
N VAL A 163 -19.99 -15.29 8.94
CA VAL A 163 -20.39 -16.37 8.01
C VAL A 163 -20.68 -15.86 6.59
N PRO A 164 -21.47 -14.78 6.36
CA PRO A 164 -21.68 -14.27 5.00
C PRO A 164 -20.39 -13.72 4.38
N ALA A 165 -19.53 -13.04 5.13
CA ALA A 165 -18.25 -12.54 4.60
C ALA A 165 -17.33 -13.69 4.15
N LYS A 166 -17.19 -14.74 4.96
CA LYS A 166 -16.44 -15.96 4.60
C LYS A 166 -17.03 -16.65 3.37
N CYS A 167 -18.36 -16.73 3.28
CA CYS A 167 -19.05 -17.29 2.12
C CYS A 167 -18.80 -16.46 0.86
N MET A 168 -18.89 -15.13 0.94
CA MET A 168 -18.62 -14.22 -0.18
C MET A 168 -17.21 -14.38 -0.73
N ARG A 169 -16.21 -14.57 0.13
CA ARG A 169 -14.83 -14.86 -0.31
C ARG A 169 -14.69 -16.24 -0.93
N ASN A 170 -15.07 -17.26 -0.18
CA ASN A 170 -14.66 -18.63 -0.50
C ASN A 170 -15.58 -19.32 -1.51
N LYS A 171 -16.85 -18.90 -1.59
CA LYS A 171 -17.87 -19.51 -2.45
C LYS A 171 -18.27 -18.60 -3.61
N HIS A 172 -18.37 -17.29 -3.37
CA HIS A 172 -18.71 -16.34 -4.43
C HIS A 172 -17.47 -15.74 -5.11
N GLY A 173 -16.27 -15.92 -4.57
CA GLY A 173 -15.04 -15.41 -5.17
C GLY A 173 -14.94 -13.88 -5.17
N ILE A 174 -15.67 -13.20 -4.30
CA ILE A 174 -15.71 -11.72 -4.27
C ILE A 174 -14.38 -11.19 -3.77
N ARG A 175 -13.69 -10.40 -4.61
CA ARG A 175 -12.41 -9.75 -4.30
C ARG A 175 -12.46 -8.24 -4.48
N THR A 176 -13.17 -7.78 -5.50
CA THR A 176 -13.22 -6.37 -5.91
C THR A 176 -14.58 -5.72 -5.62
N MET A 177 -14.64 -4.39 -5.73
CA MET A 177 -15.90 -3.65 -5.68
C MET A 177 -16.83 -4.02 -6.85
N GLU A 178 -16.28 -4.36 -8.01
CA GLU A 178 -17.03 -4.85 -9.17
C GLU A 178 -17.77 -6.14 -8.86
N ASP A 179 -17.08 -7.14 -8.29
CA ASP A 179 -17.68 -8.42 -7.91
C ASP A 179 -18.83 -8.22 -6.91
N LEU A 180 -18.62 -7.32 -5.94
CA LEU A 180 -19.63 -6.99 -4.94
C LEU A 180 -20.87 -6.36 -5.57
N LEU A 181 -20.68 -5.46 -6.54
CA LEU A 181 -21.77 -4.84 -7.28
C LEU A 181 -22.53 -5.83 -8.15
N GLN A 182 -21.83 -6.72 -8.85
CA GLN A 182 -22.46 -7.77 -9.65
C GLN A 182 -23.35 -8.65 -8.74
N LEU A 183 -22.85 -9.06 -7.57
CA LEU A 183 -23.65 -9.80 -6.58
C LEU A 183 -24.93 -9.03 -6.18
N VAL A 184 -24.83 -7.71 -5.96
CA VAL A 184 -25.99 -6.90 -5.58
C VAL A 184 -26.98 -6.74 -6.74
N LYS A 185 -26.49 -6.54 -7.96
CA LYS A 185 -27.31 -6.39 -9.18
C LYS A 185 -28.11 -7.65 -9.49
N HIS A 186 -27.48 -8.82 -9.47
CA HIS A 186 -28.16 -10.11 -9.75
C HIS A 186 -29.29 -10.43 -8.77
N MET A 187 -29.24 -9.83 -7.58
CA MET A 187 -30.18 -10.07 -6.48
C MET A 187 -31.16 -8.92 -6.29
N ASN A 188 -31.20 -7.98 -7.24
CA ASN A 188 -32.16 -6.89 -7.25
C ASN A 188 -33.43 -7.32 -7.97
N VAL A 189 -34.58 -7.23 -7.30
CA VAL A 189 -35.89 -7.66 -7.83
C VAL A 189 -36.27 -6.86 -9.09
N SER A 190 -35.87 -5.60 -9.17
CA SER A 190 -36.12 -4.77 -10.36
C SER A 190 -35.38 -5.27 -11.62
N ILE A 191 -34.26 -5.96 -11.44
CA ILE A 191 -33.46 -6.52 -12.54
C ILE A 191 -33.84 -7.98 -12.78
N ASN A 192 -34.11 -8.72 -11.71
CA ASN A 192 -34.50 -10.13 -11.73
C ASN A 192 -35.87 -10.28 -11.06
N PRO A 193 -36.98 -10.18 -11.80
CA PRO A 193 -38.32 -10.23 -11.23
C PRO A 193 -38.66 -11.59 -10.61
N ASN A 194 -37.97 -12.65 -11.02
CA ASN A 194 -38.13 -14.00 -10.44
C ASN A 194 -37.41 -14.15 -9.09
N HIS A 195 -36.58 -13.17 -8.71
CA HIS A 195 -35.90 -13.18 -7.42
C HIS A 195 -36.88 -12.89 -6.29
N ASN A 196 -36.80 -13.72 -5.26
CA ASN A 196 -37.55 -13.56 -4.02
C ASN A 196 -36.55 -13.46 -2.87
N PRO A 197 -36.71 -12.53 -1.90
CA PRO A 197 -35.76 -12.32 -0.81
C PRO A 197 -35.83 -13.41 0.28
N ARG A 198 -35.82 -14.69 -0.12
CA ARG A 198 -35.87 -15.88 0.72
C ARG A 198 -34.60 -16.70 0.53
N LYS A 199 -34.21 -17.47 1.55
CA LYS A 199 -33.03 -18.35 1.52
C LYS A 199 -33.07 -19.37 0.35
N ASN A 200 -34.25 -19.89 0.05
CA ASN A 200 -34.48 -20.94 -0.94
C ASN A 200 -35.15 -20.39 -2.22
N CYS A 201 -34.84 -19.14 -2.60
CA CYS A 201 -35.36 -18.57 -3.85
C CYS A 201 -35.06 -19.47 -5.06
N LYS A 202 -36.05 -19.69 -5.94
CA LYS A 202 -35.96 -20.59 -7.09
C LYS A 202 -35.33 -19.95 -8.34
N CYS A 203 -34.94 -18.67 -8.32
CA CYS A 203 -34.29 -18.04 -9.48
C CYS A 203 -32.94 -18.73 -9.80
N ASN A 204 -32.54 -18.64 -11.07
CA ASN A 204 -31.36 -19.31 -11.59
C ASN A 204 -30.08 -18.87 -10.86
N GLU A 205 -29.94 -17.59 -10.58
CA GLU A 205 -28.77 -17.01 -9.91
C GLU A 205 -28.64 -17.53 -8.46
N CYS A 206 -29.75 -17.63 -7.73
CA CYS A 206 -29.75 -18.23 -6.39
C CYS A 206 -29.44 -19.73 -6.44
N LYS A 207 -29.89 -20.45 -7.48
CA LYS A 207 -29.59 -21.86 -7.68
C LYS A 207 -28.10 -22.07 -7.93
N GLU A 208 -27.52 -21.35 -8.89
CA GLU A 208 -26.09 -21.39 -9.19
C GLU A 208 -25.21 -21.08 -7.97
N MET A 209 -25.61 -20.09 -7.16
CA MET A 209 -24.88 -19.78 -5.93
C MET A 209 -24.96 -20.92 -4.90
N ARG A 210 -26.11 -21.60 -4.78
CA ARG A 210 -26.26 -22.78 -3.93
C ARG A 210 -25.46 -23.97 -4.45
N ASP A 211 -25.39 -24.16 -5.76
CA ASP A 211 -24.61 -25.21 -6.41
C ASP A 211 -23.10 -25.01 -6.17
N LYS A 212 -22.64 -23.75 -6.08
CA LYS A 212 -21.28 -23.39 -5.60
C LYS A 212 -21.08 -23.58 -4.08
N GLY A 213 -22.10 -24.02 -3.35
CA GLY A 213 -22.06 -24.32 -1.93
C GLY A 213 -22.47 -23.17 -1.00
N CYS A 214 -23.12 -22.10 -1.50
CA CYS A 214 -23.68 -21.06 -0.65
C CYS A 214 -24.98 -21.53 0.02
N ARG A 215 -25.04 -21.51 1.35
CA ARG A 215 -26.27 -21.93 2.08
C ARG A 215 -27.39 -20.89 2.06
N ASN A 216 -27.08 -19.62 1.81
CA ASN A 216 -28.06 -18.53 1.85
C ASN A 216 -27.59 -17.34 0.97
N PRO A 217 -27.89 -17.38 -0.35
CA PRO A 217 -27.53 -16.30 -1.28
C PRO A 217 -28.08 -14.94 -0.86
N GLN A 218 -29.33 -14.90 -0.37
CA GLN A 218 -29.97 -13.66 0.08
C GLN A 218 -29.22 -13.00 1.24
N ARG A 219 -28.74 -13.79 2.22
CA ARG A 219 -27.94 -13.26 3.34
C ARG A 219 -26.62 -12.67 2.87
N CYS A 220 -25.97 -13.28 1.88
CA CYS A 220 -24.73 -12.76 1.28
C CYS A 220 -25.00 -11.45 0.54
N SER A 221 -26.04 -11.39 -0.29
CA SER A 221 -26.45 -10.15 -0.97
C SER A 221 -26.81 -9.03 0.01
N ALA A 222 -27.59 -9.32 1.05
CA ALA A 222 -27.94 -8.34 2.07
C ALA A 222 -26.69 -7.81 2.80
N TYR A 223 -25.70 -8.66 3.07
CA TYR A 223 -24.43 -8.24 3.64
C TYR A 223 -23.61 -7.38 2.65
N ALA A 224 -23.60 -7.73 1.36
CA ALA A 224 -22.96 -6.93 0.31
C ALA A 224 -23.56 -5.52 0.20
N ARG A 225 -24.89 -5.38 0.23
CA ARG A 225 -25.57 -4.08 0.26
C ARG A 225 -25.19 -3.26 1.49
N LYS A 226 -25.16 -3.90 2.66
CA LYS A 226 -24.71 -3.24 3.90
C LYS A 226 -23.27 -2.75 3.81
N LEU A 227 -22.41 -3.48 3.10
CA LEU A 227 -21.01 -3.08 2.91
C LEU A 227 -20.89 -1.87 1.97
N LEU A 228 -21.60 -1.89 0.82
CA LEU A 228 -21.67 -0.74 -0.09
C LEU A 228 -22.25 0.51 0.58
N ALA A 229 -23.32 0.34 1.38
CA ALA A 229 -23.96 1.45 2.08
C ALA A 229 -23.07 2.12 3.15
N ARG A 230 -22.04 1.42 3.63
CA ARG A 230 -21.07 1.95 4.61
C ARG A 230 -19.86 2.61 3.97
N MET A 231 -19.68 2.49 2.67
CA MET A 231 -18.57 3.14 1.99
C MET A 231 -18.77 4.66 1.96
N ASP A 232 -17.67 5.38 2.08
CA ASP A 232 -17.65 6.81 1.80
C ASP A 232 -18.21 7.12 0.39
N HIS A 233 -18.86 8.27 0.27
CA HIS A 233 -19.56 8.70 -0.93
C HIS A 233 -18.68 8.67 -2.19
N CYS A 234 -17.41 9.09 -2.09
CA CYS A 234 -16.48 9.15 -3.22
C CYS A 234 -16.06 7.74 -3.69
N TRP A 235 -16.22 6.72 -2.85
CA TRP A 235 -15.88 5.34 -3.16
C TRP A 235 -17.07 4.50 -3.59
N ASN A 236 -18.28 4.90 -3.20
CA ASN A 236 -19.48 4.14 -3.49
C ASN A 236 -19.83 4.20 -5.00
N PRO A 237 -19.75 3.08 -5.73
CA PRO A 237 -19.95 3.08 -7.16
C PRO A 237 -21.41 3.39 -7.57
N LEU A 238 -22.37 3.29 -6.64
CA LEU A 238 -23.76 3.68 -6.87
C LEU A 238 -23.93 5.21 -7.01
N ASN A 239 -22.93 5.99 -6.62
CA ASN A 239 -22.96 7.46 -6.69
C ASN A 239 -22.24 8.04 -7.92
N LEU A 240 -21.57 7.21 -8.74
CA LEU A 240 -20.67 7.70 -9.79
C LEU A 240 -21.36 8.56 -10.86
N GLY A 241 -22.65 8.37 -11.11
CA GLY A 241 -23.40 9.20 -12.06
C GLY A 241 -23.65 10.64 -11.61
N ARG A 242 -23.40 10.99 -10.33
CA ARG A 242 -23.67 12.34 -9.78
C ARG A 242 -22.41 13.19 -9.58
N GLU A 243 -21.22 12.59 -9.64
CA GLU A 243 -19.97 13.29 -9.32
C GLU A 243 -19.27 13.90 -10.54
N GLU A 244 -19.39 13.30 -11.73
CA GLU A 244 -18.80 13.86 -12.96
C GLU A 244 -19.32 15.28 -13.24
N GLU A 245 -20.58 15.56 -12.91
CA GLU A 245 -21.18 16.89 -13.06
C GLU A 245 -20.68 17.92 -12.03
N ARG A 246 -20.23 17.47 -10.84
CA ARG A 246 -19.84 18.37 -9.74
C ARG A 246 -18.33 18.59 -9.62
N GLY A 247 -17.52 17.63 -10.07
CA GLY A 247 -16.06 17.62 -9.88
C GLY A 247 -15.30 18.61 -10.76
N ILE A 248 -15.84 18.95 -11.94
CA ILE A 248 -15.18 19.87 -12.88
C ILE A 248 -15.40 21.34 -12.46
N SER A 249 -16.56 21.68 -11.88
CA SER A 249 -16.93 23.08 -11.62
C SER A 249 -16.35 23.68 -10.33
N LYS A 250 -16.02 22.87 -9.32
CA LYS A 250 -15.58 23.38 -7.99
C LYS A 250 -14.09 23.23 -7.70
N GLY A 251 -13.38 22.30 -8.36
CA GLY A 251 -11.96 22.04 -8.14
C GLY A 251 -11.01 23.08 -8.77
N ILE A 252 -11.47 23.82 -9.78
CA ILE A 252 -10.70 24.93 -10.38
C ILE A 252 -10.87 26.22 -9.57
N LYS A 253 -12.06 26.49 -9.03
CA LYS A 253 -12.35 27.73 -8.29
C LYS A 253 -11.70 27.83 -6.92
N THR A 254 -11.40 26.71 -6.25
CA THR A 254 -10.76 26.71 -4.92
C THR A 254 -9.23 26.81 -4.97
N LEU A 255 -8.59 26.62 -6.13
CA LEU A 255 -7.16 26.88 -6.32
C LEU A 255 -6.86 28.30 -6.82
N THR A 256 -7.84 29.00 -7.40
CA THR A 256 -7.68 30.40 -7.82
C THR A 256 -8.09 31.43 -6.75
N ASN A 257 -8.96 31.07 -5.79
CA ASN A 257 -9.51 32.06 -4.84
C ASN A 257 -8.85 32.10 -3.45
N SER A 258 -7.68 31.47 -3.24
CA SER A 258 -6.95 31.60 -1.97
C SER A 258 -5.69 32.47 -2.01
N LYS A 259 -5.33 33.07 -3.16
CA LYS A 259 -4.29 34.10 -3.26
C LYS A 259 -4.54 35.05 -4.44
N GLN A 260 -5.46 35.99 -4.27
CA GLN A 260 -5.44 37.25 -5.01
C GLN A 260 -5.48 38.40 -4.01
N SER A 261 -4.32 38.66 -3.40
CA SER A 261 -3.91 40.03 -3.11
C SER A 261 -2.47 40.17 -3.61
N SER A 262 -2.31 40.99 -4.67
CA SER A 262 -1.07 41.64 -5.11
C SER A 262 0.18 40.77 -5.37
N ASP A 263 0.23 39.99 -6.45
CA ASP A 263 1.54 39.59 -7.06
C ASP A 263 1.47 39.01 -8.50
N GLU A 264 0.55 39.49 -9.35
CA GLU A 264 0.17 38.82 -10.60
C GLU A 264 1.03 39.18 -11.84
N ARG A 265 2.26 39.65 -11.65
CA ARG A 265 3.26 39.78 -12.75
C ARG A 265 4.41 38.76 -12.68
N ARG A 266 4.41 37.84 -11.70
CA ARG A 266 5.57 36.95 -11.42
C ARG A 266 5.37 35.46 -11.74
N SER A 267 4.18 35.01 -12.15
CA SER A 267 3.87 33.56 -12.26
C SER A 267 4.28 32.90 -13.59
N GLY A 268 4.46 33.66 -14.68
CA GLY A 268 4.89 33.11 -15.98
C GLY A 268 6.31 32.53 -15.96
N LYS A 269 7.22 33.10 -15.16
CA LYS A 269 8.61 32.62 -15.02
C LYS A 269 8.73 31.31 -14.25
N LYS A 270 7.90 31.11 -13.22
CA LYS A 270 7.99 29.95 -12.33
C LYS A 270 7.66 28.62 -13.01
N ALA A 271 6.67 28.61 -13.91
CA ALA A 271 6.32 27.40 -14.68
C ALA A 271 7.39 27.03 -15.74
N GLN A 272 8.08 28.03 -16.31
CA GLN A 272 9.24 27.81 -17.18
C GLN A 272 10.46 27.31 -16.40
N ASP A 273 10.68 27.81 -15.18
CA ASP A 273 11.79 27.40 -14.33
C ASP A 273 11.61 25.97 -13.77
N GLU A 274 10.37 25.55 -13.45
CA GLU A 274 10.09 24.17 -13.03
C GLU A 274 10.29 23.15 -14.16
N ARG A 275 10.00 23.51 -15.42
CA ARG A 275 10.36 22.70 -16.60
C ARG A 275 11.88 22.60 -16.78
N LYS A 276 12.59 23.73 -16.66
CA LYS A 276 14.06 23.74 -16.75
C LYS A 276 14.72 22.89 -15.66
N VAL A 277 14.18 22.89 -14.44
CA VAL A 277 14.68 22.04 -13.35
C VAL A 277 14.48 20.56 -13.67
N ALA A 278 13.30 20.16 -14.16
CA ALA A 278 13.04 18.78 -14.57
C ALA A 278 13.96 18.30 -15.72
N ASP A 279 14.21 19.16 -16.71
CA ASP A 279 15.14 18.88 -17.81
C ASP A 279 16.61 18.81 -17.34
N THR A 280 16.98 19.62 -16.35
CA THR A 280 18.32 19.57 -15.73
C THR A 280 18.54 18.25 -14.99
N TRP A 281 17.52 17.70 -14.34
CA TRP A 281 17.60 16.39 -13.67
C TRP A 281 17.72 15.22 -14.66
N LEU A 282 17.10 15.30 -15.84
CA LEU A 282 17.25 14.30 -16.90
C LEU A 282 18.67 14.29 -17.50
N ASN A 283 19.35 15.44 -17.51
CA ASN A 283 20.71 15.58 -18.04
C ASN A 283 21.81 15.07 -17.10
N ILE A 284 21.51 14.84 -15.81
CA ILE A 284 22.48 14.31 -14.82
C ILE A 284 22.58 12.77 -14.90
N LEU A 285 21.66 12.10 -15.61
CA LEU A 285 21.71 10.65 -15.78
C LEU A 285 22.75 10.24 -16.85
N PRO A 286 23.51 9.14 -16.62
CA PRO A 286 24.47 8.63 -17.59
C PRO A 286 23.77 8.24 -18.91
N GLU A 287 24.48 8.41 -20.03
CA GLU A 287 23.90 8.35 -21.38
C GLU A 287 23.20 7.03 -21.72
N ASN A 288 23.62 5.93 -21.09
CA ASN A 288 23.02 4.61 -21.23
C ASN A 288 21.63 4.46 -20.56
N VAL A 289 21.16 5.45 -19.78
CA VAL A 289 19.84 5.44 -19.11
C VAL A 289 18.84 6.40 -19.78
N ARG A 290 19.33 7.34 -20.60
CA ARG A 290 18.50 8.34 -21.30
C ARG A 290 17.48 7.76 -22.32
N PRO A 291 17.75 6.66 -23.04
CA PRO A 291 16.81 6.14 -24.05
C PRO A 291 15.49 5.60 -23.48
N CYS A 292 15.45 5.24 -22.19
CA CYS A 292 14.27 4.62 -21.57
C CYS A 292 13.24 5.63 -21.03
N LEU A 293 13.53 6.94 -21.05
CA LEU A 293 12.69 7.98 -20.44
C LEU A 293 12.31 9.13 -21.38
N ALA A 294 12.79 9.13 -22.63
CA ALA A 294 12.46 10.14 -23.62
C ALA A 294 11.18 9.77 -24.38
N TRP A 295 10.01 10.06 -23.81
CA TRP A 295 8.76 10.03 -24.57
C TRP A 295 8.59 11.37 -25.31
N LYS A 296 9.13 11.46 -26.53
CA LYS A 296 8.78 12.56 -27.45
C LYS A 296 7.51 12.17 -28.22
N SER A 297 6.48 13.00 -28.09
CA SER A 297 5.28 12.94 -28.92
C SER A 297 5.63 13.46 -30.31
N THR A 298 6.02 12.55 -31.20
CA THR A 298 5.96 12.81 -32.63
C THR A 298 5.35 11.60 -33.30
N SER A 299 4.09 11.76 -33.67
CA SER A 299 3.35 10.88 -34.56
C SER A 299 4.11 10.77 -35.88
N ARG A 300 4.76 9.64 -36.11
CA ARG A 300 5.03 9.08 -37.44
C ARG A 300 5.28 7.59 -37.29
N VAL A 301 4.46 6.85 -38.05
CA VAL A 301 4.50 5.42 -38.29
C VAL A 301 5.92 4.98 -38.66
N LEU A 302 6.41 3.86 -38.10
CA LEU A 302 7.38 2.92 -38.69
C LEU A 302 7.62 1.71 -37.73
N PRO A 303 8.26 0.60 -38.18
CA PRO A 303 7.69 -0.75 -38.17
C PRO A 303 8.22 -1.67 -37.06
N GLU A 304 7.81 -2.94 -37.12
CA GLU A 304 7.99 -4.03 -36.14
C GLU A 304 9.41 -4.22 -35.56
N PRO A 305 9.53 -4.77 -34.33
CA PRO A 305 10.82 -4.87 -33.66
C PRO A 305 11.60 -6.13 -34.05
N HIS A 306 12.84 -5.91 -34.51
CA HIS A 306 13.90 -6.91 -34.53
C HIS A 306 14.28 -7.33 -33.09
N THR A 307 14.26 -8.64 -32.86
CA THR A 307 14.77 -9.34 -31.68
C THR A 307 16.30 -9.41 -31.73
N GLN A 308 17.01 -8.51 -31.04
CA GLN A 308 18.40 -8.72 -30.65
C GLN A 308 18.85 -7.67 -29.63
N CYS A 309 18.73 -7.98 -28.33
CA CYS A 309 19.53 -7.38 -27.27
C CYS A 309 19.27 -8.10 -25.92
N ILE A 310 19.72 -9.35 -25.80
CA ILE A 310 19.94 -9.97 -24.49
C ILE A 310 21.28 -10.71 -24.54
N ARG A 311 22.38 -10.02 -24.23
CA ARG A 311 23.59 -10.62 -23.67
C ARG A 311 24.29 -9.60 -22.77
N GLY A 312 24.57 -10.00 -21.53
CA GLY A 312 25.64 -9.40 -20.72
C GLY A 312 25.20 -8.54 -19.54
N ILE A 313 24.61 -9.15 -18.50
CA ILE A 313 24.83 -8.68 -17.12
C ILE A 313 25.15 -9.92 -16.27
N SER A 314 26.45 -10.18 -16.09
CA SER A 314 26.98 -11.06 -15.05
C SER A 314 26.96 -10.30 -13.72
N LEU A 315 26.14 -10.77 -12.78
CA LEU A 315 26.15 -10.30 -11.40
C LEU A 315 27.30 -10.97 -10.64
N TRP A 316 28.36 -10.21 -10.38
CA TRP A 316 29.33 -10.57 -9.34
C TRP A 316 28.73 -10.28 -7.97
N TRP A 317 28.55 -11.34 -7.18
CA TRP A 317 28.36 -11.25 -5.73
C TRP A 317 29.75 -11.36 -5.10
N VAL A 318 30.19 -10.30 -4.43
CA VAL A 318 31.36 -10.36 -3.53
C VAL A 318 30.84 -10.76 -2.15
N ASP A 319 31.07 -12.01 -1.76
CA ASP A 319 30.80 -12.56 -0.42
C ASP A 319 31.97 -12.15 0.49
N ASP A 320 31.75 -11.16 1.36
CA ASP A 320 32.74 -10.71 2.34
C ASP A 320 32.33 -11.20 3.73
N ARG A 321 32.56 -12.50 3.99
CA ARG A 321 32.39 -13.12 5.31
C ARG A 321 33.71 -13.15 6.06
N LYS A 322 33.90 -12.16 6.94
CA LYS A 322 34.96 -12.19 7.97
C LYS A 322 34.67 -13.26 9.02
N HIS A 323 35.67 -14.13 9.18
CA HIS A 323 35.85 -15.17 10.18
C HIS A 323 35.46 -14.77 11.61
N LYS A 324 34.62 -15.59 12.25
CA LYS A 324 34.70 -15.84 13.71
C LYS A 324 34.98 -17.33 13.92
N LYS A 325 36.15 -17.61 14.49
CA LYS A 325 36.61 -18.93 14.93
C LYS A 325 35.66 -19.46 16.01
N TYR A 326 35.04 -20.62 15.77
CA TYR A 326 34.50 -21.48 16.83
C TYR A 326 35.26 -22.80 16.82
N LYS A 327 35.69 -23.23 18.01
CA LYS A 327 36.45 -24.45 18.27
C LYS A 327 35.57 -25.67 17.98
N ASN A 328 36.09 -26.59 17.16
CA ASN A 328 35.53 -27.92 16.97
C ASN A 328 35.66 -28.74 18.25
N LYS A 329 34.55 -29.30 18.73
CA LYS A 329 34.55 -30.57 19.46
C LYS A 329 33.72 -31.55 18.64
N THR A 330 34.43 -32.54 18.12
CA THR A 330 33.95 -33.69 17.38
C THR A 330 33.33 -34.67 18.36
N THR A 331 32.06 -35.00 18.21
CA THR A 331 31.48 -36.24 18.71
C THR A 331 30.49 -36.75 17.68
N GLN A 332 30.86 -37.85 17.04
CA GLN A 332 29.97 -38.69 16.25
C GLN A 332 28.93 -39.30 17.19
N HIS A 333 27.65 -39.19 16.87
CA HIS A 333 26.65 -40.15 17.30
C HIS A 333 25.56 -40.29 16.23
N GLU A 334 25.30 -41.55 15.94
CA GLU A 334 24.33 -42.10 15.00
C GLU A 334 22.90 -41.67 15.36
N PHE A 335 22.08 -41.43 14.35
CA PHE A 335 20.63 -41.22 14.48
C PHE A 335 19.88 -42.47 14.02
N PRO A 336 18.99 -43.07 14.84
CA PRO A 336 17.92 -43.90 14.33
C PRO A 336 16.59 -43.11 14.22
N PHE A 337 15.82 -43.53 13.23
CA PHE A 337 14.40 -43.26 13.02
C PHE A 337 13.55 -43.56 14.28
N PHE A 338 12.57 -42.70 14.62
CA PHE A 338 11.11 -43.03 14.66
C PHE A 338 10.23 -41.87 15.20
N LEU A 339 8.95 -41.96 14.81
CA LEU A 339 7.76 -41.12 15.03
C LEU A 339 7.47 -40.60 16.46
N ASN A 340 6.90 -39.38 16.55
CA ASN A 340 5.55 -39.06 17.09
C ASN A 340 5.49 -37.63 17.65
N HIS A 341 4.69 -36.76 17.03
CA HIS A 341 4.32 -35.47 17.64
C HIS A 341 2.87 -35.52 18.14
N GLN A 342 2.71 -35.85 19.42
CA GLN A 342 1.44 -35.70 20.12
C GLN A 342 1.15 -34.23 20.46
N LYS A 343 -0.14 -33.91 20.34
CA LYS A 343 -0.79 -32.63 20.64
C LYS A 343 -0.76 -32.32 22.14
N LYS A 344 -0.11 -31.22 22.55
CA LYS A 344 -0.27 -30.65 23.90
C LYS A 344 -1.60 -29.90 24.01
N LYS A 345 -2.60 -30.53 24.64
CA LYS A 345 -3.82 -29.88 25.15
C LYS A 345 -3.47 -29.09 26.42
N LYS A 346 -3.66 -27.77 26.41
CA LYS A 346 -3.67 -26.94 27.64
C LYS A 346 -5.01 -27.16 28.36
N LYS A 347 -4.98 -27.87 29.50
CA LYS A 347 -6.06 -27.87 30.50
C LYS A 347 -6.04 -26.51 31.21
N LYS A 348 -7.17 -25.79 31.18
CA LYS A 348 -7.46 -24.68 32.10
C LYS A 348 -8.20 -25.27 33.29
N ASN A 349 -7.65 -25.09 34.49
CA ASN A 349 -8.30 -25.48 35.73
C ASN A 349 -9.47 -24.53 36.02
N LEU A 350 -10.59 -25.17 36.34
CA LEU A 350 -11.84 -24.61 36.81
C LEU A 350 -11.70 -24.46 38.34
N PHE A 351 -11.66 -23.24 38.86
CA PHE A 351 -11.82 -22.98 40.30
C PHE A 351 -13.29 -22.61 40.53
N GLN A 352 -14.04 -23.52 41.15
CA GLN A 352 -15.35 -23.25 41.72
C GLN A 352 -15.14 -22.81 43.17
N GLY A 353 -15.38 -21.53 43.45
CA GLY A 353 -15.52 -21.01 44.81
C GLY A 353 -17.00 -20.76 45.09
N THR A 354 -17.58 -21.58 45.96
CA THR A 354 -18.95 -21.48 46.46
C THR A 354 -19.01 -20.41 47.58
N GLY A 355 -19.36 -19.18 47.21
CA GLY A 355 -19.67 -18.10 48.16
C GLY A 355 -21.17 -17.92 48.30
N LYS A 356 -21.73 -18.39 49.43
CA LYS A 356 -23.11 -18.15 49.87
C LYS A 356 -23.37 -16.63 49.97
N ARG A 357 -24.45 -16.13 49.36
CA ARG A 357 -25.04 -14.82 49.68
C ARG A 357 -26.41 -15.03 50.29
N THR A 358 -26.53 -14.59 51.53
CA THR A 358 -27.76 -14.46 52.31
C THR A 358 -28.65 -13.36 51.71
N HIS A 359 -29.95 -13.67 51.64
CA HIS A 359 -31.02 -12.72 51.37
C HIS A 359 -31.18 -11.79 52.58
N VAL A 360 -31.27 -10.48 52.32
CA VAL A 360 -31.85 -9.51 53.25
C VAL A 360 -32.80 -8.65 52.42
N THR A 361 -34.09 -8.80 52.68
CA THR A 361 -35.18 -7.95 52.20
C THR A 361 -35.51 -6.93 53.28
N TRP A 362 -35.67 -5.66 52.90
CA TRP A 362 -36.40 -4.65 53.65
C TRP A 362 -37.33 -3.91 52.68
N TYR A 363 -38.61 -3.90 53.06
CA TYR A 363 -39.82 -3.21 52.57
C TYR A 363 -39.94 -2.77 51.11
#